data_AF-A0A0Q8ZN21-F1
#
_entry.id   AF-A0A0Q8ZN21-F1
#
_cell.length_a   1.000
_cell.length_b   1.000
_cell.length_c   1.000
_cell.angle_alpha   90.00
_cell.angle_beta   90.00
_cell.angle_gamma   90.00
#
_symmetry.space_group_name_H-M   'P 1'
#
loop_
_entity.id
_entity.type
_entity.pdbx_description
1 polymer ?
#
loop_
_entity_poly.entity_id
_entity_poly.type
_entity_poly.pdbx_seq_one_letter_code
_entity_poly.pdbx_strand_id
1 'polypeptide(L)'
;MSDNNTLWIIVAAVVALVVVVGLILLARNKRTQSRRDEAQRLRTELESEREQVAKRQALADETDARARAAAAEAEAKAAEARRLSERASSHQETAATHLEDLDERSKHIDKLDPDVKNHRRDGDDAPDRQVITDPPRRVENPR
;
A
#
# COMPACT_ATOMS: atom_id res chain seq x y z
N MET A 1 -50.29 -66.04 53.76
CA MET A 1 -49.08 -65.20 53.61
C MET A 1 -48.89 -64.53 54.95
N SER A 2 -47.83 -64.84 55.70
CA SER A 2 -47.61 -64.31 57.05
C SER A 2 -47.25 -62.82 57.01
N ASP A 3 -47.80 -62.02 57.93
CA ASP A 3 -47.65 -60.56 57.97
C ASP A 3 -46.19 -60.08 57.93
N ASN A 4 -45.27 -60.88 58.49
CA ASN A 4 -43.83 -60.63 58.45
C ASN A 4 -43.25 -60.65 57.01
N ASN A 5 -43.71 -61.57 56.15
CA ASN A 5 -43.24 -61.65 54.76
C ASN A 5 -43.74 -60.45 53.94
N THR A 6 -44.98 -60.02 54.19
CA THR A 6 -45.55 -58.81 53.59
C THR A 6 -44.76 -57.56 54.02
N LEU A 7 -44.38 -57.48 55.30
CA LEU A 7 -43.59 -56.36 55.84
C LEU A 7 -42.19 -56.27 55.20
N TRP A 8 -41.49 -57.39 55.04
CA TRP A 8 -40.19 -57.41 54.36
C TRP A 8 -40.26 -57.00 52.88
N ILE A 9 -41.32 -57.41 52.17
CA ILE A 9 -41.55 -57.00 50.78
C ILE A 9 -41.77 -55.48 50.68
N ILE A 10 -42.55 -54.90 51.58
CA ILE A 10 -42.78 -53.45 51.62
C ILE A 10 -41.47 -52.70 51.91
N VAL A 11 -40.68 -53.17 52.88
CA VAL A 11 -39.38 -52.57 53.19
C VAL A 11 -38.43 -52.64 51.99
N ALA A 12 -38.35 -53.79 51.31
CA ALA A 12 -37.53 -53.95 50.12
C ALA A 12 -37.97 -53.01 48.98
N ALA A 13 -39.28 -52.86 48.77
CA ALA A 13 -39.83 -51.94 47.78
C ALA A 13 -39.50 -50.47 48.09
N VAL A 14 -39.57 -50.06 49.36
CA VAL A 14 -39.22 -48.70 49.79
C VAL A 14 -37.73 -48.44 49.61
N VAL A 15 -36.86 -49.40 49.97
CA VAL A 15 -35.41 -49.29 49.75
C VAL A 15 -35.09 -49.19 48.26
N ALA A 16 -35.70 -50.01 47.42
CA ALA A 16 -35.54 -49.95 45.98
C ALA A 16 -35.96 -48.57 45.42
N LEU A 17 -37.08 -48.02 45.90
CA LEU A 17 -37.54 -46.68 45.51
C LEU A 17 -36.52 -45.59 45.88
N VAL A 18 -35.97 -45.63 47.10
CA VAL A 18 -34.96 -44.68 47.56
C VAL A 18 -33.70 -44.76 46.72
N VAL A 19 -33.25 -45.96 46.36
CA VAL A 19 -32.08 -46.17 45.48
C VAL A 19 -32.35 -45.57 44.09
N VAL A 20 -33.52 -45.83 43.49
CA VAL A 20 -33.88 -45.29 42.18
C VAL A 20 -33.92 -43.76 42.19
N VAL A 21 -34.52 -43.15 43.21
CA VAL A 21 -34.54 -41.69 43.37
C VAL A 21 -33.13 -41.13 43.55
N GLY A 22 -32.28 -41.78 44.36
CA GLY A 22 -30.89 -41.40 44.55
C GLY A 22 -30.07 -41.42 43.26
N LEU A 23 -30.26 -42.45 42.42
CA LEU A 23 -29.60 -42.56 41.12
C LEU A 23 -30.03 -41.46 40.15
N ILE A 24 -31.32 -41.10 40.12
CA ILE A 24 -31.84 -40.02 39.28
C ILE A 24 -31.25 -38.66 39.69
N LEU A 25 -31.14 -38.39 41.00
CA LEU A 25 -30.56 -37.15 41.51
C LEU A 25 -29.07 -37.05 41.21
N LEU A 26 -28.31 -38.14 41.36
CA LEU A 26 -26.88 -38.18 41.04
C LEU A 26 -26.63 -37.98 39.54
N ALA A 27 -27.47 -38.59 38.68
CA ALA A 27 -27.41 -38.41 37.24
C ALA A 27 -27.76 -36.98 36.80
N ARG A 28 -28.73 -36.31 37.45
CA ARG A 28 -29.03 -34.88 37.23
C ARG A 28 -27.86 -33.99 37.66
N ASN A 29 -27.26 -34.25 38.81
CA ASN A 29 -26.16 -33.45 39.34
C ASN A 29 -24.90 -33.50 38.46
N LYS A 30 -24.60 -34.68 37.87
CA LYS A 30 -23.51 -34.85 36.89
C LYS A 30 -23.70 -34.01 35.62
N ARG A 31 -24.94 -33.88 35.14
CA ARG A 31 -25.27 -33.09 33.93
C ARG A 31 -25.19 -31.57 34.16
N THR A 32 -25.35 -31.10 35.39
CA THR A 32 -25.21 -29.68 35.75
C THR A 32 -23.76 -29.23 35.93
N GLN A 33 -22.83 -30.14 36.19
CA GLN A 33 -21.40 -29.81 36.21
C GLN A 33 -20.79 -29.72 34.81
N SER A 34 -21.15 -30.62 33.88
CA SER A 34 -20.53 -30.60 32.53
C SER A 34 -20.85 -29.33 31.72
N ARG A 35 -21.99 -28.67 32.00
CA ARG A 35 -22.37 -27.41 31.34
C ARG A 35 -21.56 -26.20 31.79
N ARG A 36 -20.93 -26.25 32.97
CA ARG A 36 -20.06 -25.16 33.47
C ARG A 36 -18.67 -25.25 32.85
N ASP A 37 -18.16 -26.47 32.66
CA ASP A 37 -16.85 -26.70 32.05
C ASP A 37 -16.85 -26.41 30.54
N GLU A 38 -17.93 -26.72 29.82
CA GLU A 38 -18.08 -26.37 28.39
C GLU A 38 -18.13 -24.85 28.17
N ALA A 39 -18.79 -24.10 29.05
CA ALA A 39 -18.87 -22.65 28.96
C ALA A 39 -17.52 -21.95 29.24
N GLN A 40 -16.67 -22.52 30.11
CA GLN A 40 -15.30 -22.02 30.30
C GLN A 40 -14.41 -22.35 29.09
N ARG A 41 -14.50 -23.57 28.53
CA ARG A 41 -13.74 -23.96 27.34
C ARG A 41 -14.07 -23.10 26.12
N LEU A 42 -15.36 -22.83 25.86
CA LEU A 42 -15.76 -21.92 24.77
C LEU A 42 -15.30 -20.46 25.00
N ARG A 43 -15.25 -19.98 26.24
CA ARG A 43 -14.75 -18.62 26.54
C ARG A 43 -13.26 -18.49 26.26
N THR A 44 -12.46 -19.49 26.63
CA THR A 44 -11.01 -19.48 26.38
C THR A 44 -10.70 -19.57 24.88
N GLU A 45 -11.46 -20.36 24.13
CA GLU A 45 -11.28 -20.49 22.67
C GLU A 45 -11.64 -19.17 21.93
N LEU A 46 -12.73 -18.52 22.34
CA LEU A 46 -13.15 -17.22 21.80
C LEU A 46 -12.17 -16.08 22.13
N GLU A 47 -11.54 -16.07 23.30
CA GLU A 47 -10.51 -15.07 23.63
C GLU A 47 -9.26 -15.23 22.75
N SER A 48 -8.84 -16.47 22.48
CA SER A 48 -7.69 -16.74 21.61
C SER A 48 -7.92 -16.32 20.16
N GLU A 49 -9.14 -16.50 19.65
CA GLU A 49 -9.50 -16.12 18.28
C GLU A 49 -9.65 -14.60 18.16
N ARG A 50 -10.19 -13.94 19.19
CA ARG A 50 -10.26 -12.47 19.27
C ARG A 50 -8.88 -11.82 19.30
N GLU A 51 -7.91 -12.40 20.02
CA GLU A 51 -6.54 -11.87 20.04
C GLU A 51 -5.88 -11.98 18.66
N GLN A 52 -6.09 -13.08 17.94
CA GLN A 52 -5.58 -13.25 16.57
C GLN A 52 -6.21 -12.27 15.59
N VAL A 53 -7.53 -12.06 15.67
CA VAL A 53 -8.23 -11.06 14.85
C VAL A 53 -7.75 -9.64 15.18
N ALA A 54 -7.61 -9.31 16.46
CA ALA A 54 -7.10 -8.01 16.90
C ALA A 54 -5.67 -7.73 16.41
N LYS A 55 -4.78 -8.73 16.45
CA LYS A 55 -3.42 -8.61 15.88
C LYS A 55 -3.45 -8.36 14.37
N ARG A 56 -4.29 -9.10 13.63
CA ARG A 56 -4.45 -8.90 12.17
C ARG A 56 -5.03 -7.52 11.86
N GLN A 57 -5.99 -7.06 12.65
CA GLN A 57 -6.60 -5.75 12.49
C GLN A 57 -5.60 -4.63 12.79
N ALA A 58 -4.79 -4.75 13.84
CA ALA A 58 -3.71 -3.81 14.13
C ALA A 58 -2.67 -3.75 13.01
N LEU A 59 -2.29 -4.90 12.43
CA LEU A 59 -1.40 -4.93 11.26
C LEU A 59 -2.05 -4.27 10.03
N ALA A 60 -3.35 -4.51 9.80
CA ALA A 60 -4.08 -3.89 8.71
C ALA A 60 -4.12 -2.36 8.86
N ASP A 61 -4.47 -1.87 10.05
CA ASP A 61 -4.50 -0.44 10.37
C ASP A 61 -3.11 0.20 10.25
N GLU A 62 -2.07 -0.49 10.70
CA GLU A 62 -0.68 -0.06 10.52
C GLU A 62 -0.30 0.01 9.04
N THR A 63 -0.67 -0.99 8.24
CA THR A 63 -0.39 -0.99 6.80
C THR A 63 -1.14 0.11 6.05
N ASP A 64 -2.40 0.38 6.41
CA ASP A 64 -3.18 1.47 5.82
C ASP A 64 -2.58 2.83 6.20
N ALA A 65 -2.18 3.02 7.46
CA ALA A 65 -1.50 4.23 7.90
C ALA A 65 -0.16 4.43 7.16
N ARG A 66 0.65 3.38 7.01
CA ARG A 66 1.91 3.43 6.24
C ARG A 66 1.66 3.73 4.76
N ALA A 67 0.63 3.15 4.17
CA ALA A 67 0.27 3.41 2.77
C ALA A 67 -0.12 4.87 2.56
N ARG A 68 -0.91 5.45 3.47
CA ARG A 68 -1.28 6.87 3.43
C ARG A 68 -0.08 7.80 3.60
N ALA A 69 0.84 7.46 4.50
CA ALA A 69 2.08 8.22 4.67
C ALA A 69 2.94 8.19 3.40
N ALA A 70 3.14 7.01 2.81
CA ALA A 70 3.89 6.87 1.57
C ALA A 70 3.24 7.62 0.38
N ALA A 71 1.91 7.61 0.29
CA ALA A 71 1.18 8.37 -0.72
C ALA A 71 1.37 9.88 -0.55
N ALA A 72 1.31 10.40 0.68
CA ALA A 72 1.55 11.81 0.96
C ALA A 72 2.98 12.25 0.61
N GLU A 73 3.98 11.41 0.90
CA GLU A 73 5.37 11.68 0.51
C GLU A 73 5.55 11.69 -1.00
N ALA A 74 4.89 10.78 -1.73
CA ALA A 74 4.93 10.74 -3.19
C ALA A 74 4.28 11.99 -3.80
N GLU A 75 3.16 12.44 -3.24
CA GLU A 75 2.49 13.66 -3.68
C GLU A 75 3.34 14.91 -3.44
N ALA A 76 4.01 14.99 -2.28
CA ALA A 76 4.95 16.07 -1.99
C ALA A 76 6.11 16.11 -2.98
N LYS A 77 6.73 14.95 -3.29
CA LYS A 77 7.78 14.84 -4.31
C LYS A 77 7.28 15.21 -5.71
N ALA A 78 6.06 14.80 -6.07
CA ALA A 78 5.45 15.17 -7.34
C ALA A 78 5.23 16.68 -7.45
N ALA A 79 4.80 17.34 -6.36
CA ALA A 79 4.64 18.78 -6.31
C ALA A 79 5.99 19.51 -6.45
N GLU A 80 7.05 19.01 -5.81
CA GLU A 80 8.41 19.55 -6.00
C GLU A 80 8.89 19.40 -7.44
N ALA A 81 8.69 18.22 -8.05
CA ALA A 81 9.03 17.98 -9.45
C ALA A 81 8.30 18.95 -10.39
N ARG A 82 7.00 19.18 -10.16
CA ARG A 82 6.22 20.19 -10.91
C ARG A 82 6.82 21.58 -10.80
N ARG A 83 7.19 22.01 -9.58
CA ARG A 83 7.86 23.30 -9.36
C ARG A 83 9.20 23.41 -10.09
N LEU A 84 10.00 22.34 -10.14
CA LEU A 84 11.23 22.33 -10.93
C LEU A 84 10.94 22.43 -12.43
N SER A 85 9.95 21.69 -12.93
CA SER A 85 9.58 21.73 -14.35
C SER A 85 9.03 23.09 -14.78
N GLU A 86 8.26 23.76 -13.92
CA GLU A 86 7.76 25.12 -14.18
C GLU A 86 8.91 26.11 -14.28
N ARG A 87 9.90 26.04 -13.38
CA ARG A 87 11.11 26.88 -13.46
C ARG A 87 11.91 26.61 -14.74
N ALA A 88 12.09 25.35 -15.10
CA ALA A 88 12.78 24.98 -16.34
C ALA A 88 12.05 25.53 -17.58
N SER A 89 10.72 25.43 -17.59
CA SER A 89 9.89 25.96 -18.68
C SER A 89 9.99 27.49 -18.77
N SER A 90 9.94 28.19 -17.64
CA SER A 90 10.14 29.64 -17.58
C SER A 90 11.53 30.07 -18.07
N HIS A 91 12.59 29.33 -17.73
CA HIS A 91 13.93 29.59 -18.27
C HIS A 91 14.01 29.36 -19.78
N GLN A 92 13.36 28.31 -20.30
CA GLN A 92 13.31 28.06 -21.75
C GLN A 92 12.56 29.16 -22.48
N GLU A 93 11.42 29.62 -21.95
CA GLU A 93 10.66 30.73 -22.51
C GLU A 93 11.50 32.02 -22.54
N THR A 94 12.18 32.33 -21.43
CA THR A 94 13.09 33.49 -21.36
C THR A 94 14.20 33.40 -22.41
N ALA A 95 14.81 32.21 -22.56
CA ALA A 95 15.86 31.99 -23.56
C ALA A 95 15.32 32.12 -24.99
N ALA A 96 14.11 31.62 -25.27
CA ALA A 96 13.46 31.78 -26.56
C ALA A 96 13.21 33.25 -26.90
N THR A 97 12.72 34.04 -25.94
CA THR A 97 12.54 35.49 -26.11
C THR A 97 13.85 36.21 -26.41
N HIS A 98 14.95 35.84 -25.73
CA HIS A 98 16.26 36.42 -26.02
C HIS A 98 16.78 36.06 -27.41
N LEU A 99 16.53 34.83 -27.89
CA LEU A 99 16.90 34.44 -29.24
C LEU A 99 16.12 35.24 -30.29
N GLU A 100 14.84 35.52 -30.04
CA GLU A 100 14.01 36.35 -30.93
C GLU A 100 14.50 37.80 -30.98
N ASP A 101 14.84 38.42 -29.83
CA ASP A 101 15.45 39.77 -29.78
C ASP A 101 16.80 39.83 -30.52
N LEU A 102 17.62 38.78 -30.40
CA LEU A 102 18.89 38.69 -31.13
C LEU A 102 18.69 38.57 -32.65
N ASP A 103 17.71 37.78 -33.10
CA ASP A 103 17.36 37.63 -34.52
C ASP A 103 16.84 38.96 -35.10
N GLU A 104 15.98 39.68 -34.38
CA GLU A 104 15.51 41.01 -34.79
C GLU A 104 16.66 42.02 -34.89
N ARG A 105 17.58 42.03 -33.92
CA ARG A 105 18.77 42.90 -33.96
C ARG A 105 19.69 42.55 -35.12
N SER A 106 19.91 41.26 -35.39
CA SER A 106 20.71 40.80 -36.53
C SER A 106 20.12 41.31 -37.84
N LYS A 107 18.80 41.15 -38.05
CA LYS A 107 18.10 41.66 -39.23
C LYS A 107 18.19 43.18 -39.35
N HIS A 108 18.18 43.91 -38.24
CA HIS A 108 18.35 45.36 -38.24
C HIS A 108 19.76 45.77 -38.68
N ILE A 109 20.79 45.09 -38.17
CA ILE A 109 22.19 45.31 -38.55
C ILE A 109 22.37 45.01 -40.05
N ASP A 110 21.89 43.86 -40.54
CA ASP A 110 22.00 43.48 -41.95
C ASP A 110 21.34 44.47 -42.91
N LYS A 111 20.31 45.19 -42.43
CA LYS A 111 19.62 46.22 -43.20
C LYS A 111 20.42 47.53 -43.27
N LEU A 112 21.17 47.84 -42.21
CA LEU A 112 21.96 49.07 -42.08
C LEU A 112 23.36 48.93 -42.69
N ASP A 113 23.90 47.71 -42.71
CA ASP A 113 25.24 47.43 -43.21
C ASP A 113 25.29 47.56 -44.76
N PRO A 114 26.06 48.52 -45.30
CA PRO A 114 26.23 48.70 -46.73
C PRO A 114 27.10 47.61 -47.38
N ASP A 115 27.94 46.89 -46.63
CA ASP A 115 28.81 45.84 -47.17
C ASP A 115 28.04 44.58 -47.54
N VAL A 116 26.92 44.28 -46.86
CA VAL A 116 26.03 43.15 -47.21
C VAL A 116 25.33 43.35 -48.56
N LYS A 117 25.16 44.62 -49.00
CA LYS A 117 24.62 44.92 -50.34
C LYS A 117 25.65 44.71 -51.44
N ASN A 118 26.95 44.81 -51.12
CA ASN A 118 28.04 44.57 -52.06
C ASN A 118 28.25 43.06 -52.26
N HIS A 119 28.19 42.25 -51.21
CA HIS A 119 28.29 40.79 -51.35
C HIS A 119 27.13 40.12 -52.09
N ARG A 120 25.91 40.68 -52.02
CA ARG A 120 24.77 40.15 -52.79
C ARG A 120 24.84 40.40 -54.30
N ARG A 121 25.77 41.24 -54.77
CA ARG A 121 25.96 41.54 -56.20
C ARG A 121 27.14 40.79 -56.82
N ASP A 122 28.11 40.37 -56.00
CA ASP A 122 29.38 39.78 -56.46
C ASP A 122 29.59 38.30 -56.05
N GLY A 123 28.63 37.66 -55.36
CA GLY A 123 28.86 36.41 -54.64
C GLY A 123 27.99 35.20 -55.00
N ASP A 124 27.59 35.02 -56.26
CA ASP A 124 26.88 33.81 -56.71
C ASP A 124 27.78 32.58 -56.94
N ASP A 125 29.06 32.61 -56.53
CA ASP A 125 29.97 31.48 -56.67
C ASP A 125 30.50 30.95 -55.32
N ALA A 126 29.99 29.77 -54.97
CA ALA A 126 30.54 28.72 -54.10
C ALA A 126 30.41 28.84 -52.56
N PRO A 127 29.96 27.73 -51.92
CA PRO A 127 30.49 27.33 -50.63
C PRO A 127 31.19 25.97 -50.74
N ASP A 128 32.52 25.99 -50.69
CA ASP A 128 33.32 24.82 -50.32
C ASP A 128 33.19 24.63 -48.80
N ARG A 129 32.15 23.90 -48.37
CA ARG A 129 31.97 23.48 -46.98
C ARG A 129 32.35 22.00 -46.89
N GLN A 130 33.66 21.74 -46.76
CA GLN A 130 34.14 20.44 -46.32
C GLN A 130 33.65 20.19 -44.88
N VAL A 131 32.59 19.41 -44.77
CA VAL A 131 32.11 18.86 -43.51
C VAL A 131 33.09 17.76 -43.09
N ILE A 132 34.03 18.09 -42.21
CA ILE A 132 34.79 17.08 -41.47
C ILE A 132 33.81 16.41 -40.50
N THR A 133 33.15 15.35 -40.95
CA THR A 133 32.45 14.41 -40.06
C THR A 133 33.49 13.48 -39.47
N ASP A 134 34.04 13.82 -38.30
CA ASP A 134 34.80 12.87 -37.50
C ASP A 134 33.78 11.98 -36.75
N PRO A 135 33.67 10.66 -37.02
CA PRO A 135 32.75 9.80 -36.30
C PRO A 135 33.22 9.63 -34.84
N PRO A 136 32.31 9.52 -33.85
CA PRO A 136 32.71 9.34 -32.47
C PRO A 136 33.46 8.00 -32.31
N ARG A 137 34.73 8.07 -31.91
CA ARG A 137 35.49 6.88 -31.51
C ARG A 137 34.78 6.23 -30.34
N ARG A 138 34.21 5.06 -30.59
CA ARG A 138 33.76 4.11 -29.58
C ARG A 138 34.96 3.77 -28.70
N VAL A 139 34.98 4.32 -27.49
CA VAL A 139 35.84 3.84 -26.41
C VAL A 139 35.37 2.44 -26.04
N GLU A 140 36.07 1.44 -26.57
CA GLU A 140 35.97 0.07 -26.06
C GLU A 140 36.59 0.03 -24.67
N ASN A 141 35.74 -0.26 -23.68
CA ASN A 141 36.16 -0.44 -22.31
C ASN A 141 36.74 -1.86 -22.17
N PRO A 142 38.01 -2.05 -21.76
CA PRO A 142 38.52 -3.39 -21.47
C PRO A 142 37.84 -3.93 -20.21
N ARG A 143 37.53 -5.23 -20.25
CA ARG A 143 36.87 -6.00 -19.19
C ARG A 143 37.67 -6.08 -17.90
#